data_AF-A0A183PF92-F1
#
_entry.id   AF-A0A183PF92-F1
#
_cell.length_a   1.000
_cell.length_b   1.000
_cell.length_c   1.000
_cell.angle_alpha   90.00
_cell.angle_beta   90.00
_cell.angle_gamma   90.00
#
_symmetry.space_group_name_H-M   'P 1'
#
loop_
_entity.id
_entity.type
_entity.pdbx_description
1 polymer ?
#
loop_
_entity_poly.entity_id
_entity_poly.type
_entity_poly.pdbx_seq_one_letter_code
_entity_poly.pdbx_strand_id
1 'polypeptide(L)'
;MSGVTTCLRFPGQLNADLRKLAVNMVPFPRLHFFMPGFAPLTSRGSQQYRSLTVPQLTQQMFDAEIMMAACDPCHGRSLTVETRF
;
A
#
# COMPACT_ATOMS: atom_id res chain seq x y z
N MET A 1 6.28 6.44 4.55
CA MET A 1 7.45 5.57 4.78
C MET A 1 7.27 4.55 5.91
N SER A 2 6.70 4.91 7.08
CA SER A 2 6.59 3.96 8.21
C SER A 2 5.89 2.64 7.87
N GLY A 3 4.78 2.69 7.12
CA GLY A 3 3.99 1.50 6.75
C GLY A 3 4.74 0.44 5.92
N VAL A 4 5.69 0.84 5.08
CA VAL A 4 6.49 -0.11 4.27
C VAL A 4 7.48 -0.88 5.15
N THR A 5 7.96 -0.24 6.22
CA THR A 5 8.97 -0.80 7.14
C THR A 5 8.37 -1.49 8.36
N THR A 6 7.04 -1.53 8.52
CA THR A 6 6.38 -2.10 9.71
C THR A 6 6.77 -3.57 9.92
N CYS A 7 6.89 -4.37 8.86
CA CYS A 7 7.31 -5.78 8.92
C CYS A 7 8.74 -6.01 9.43
N LEU A 8 9.59 -4.97 9.45
CA LEU A 8 10.94 -5.05 10.01
C LEU A 8 10.97 -4.66 11.49
N ARG A 9 9.97 -3.92 11.96
CA ARG A 9 9.93 -3.34 13.31
C ARG A 9 9.06 -4.11 14.28
N PHE A 10 8.01 -4.75 13.77
CA PHE A 10 7.03 -5.44 14.59
C PHE A 10 6.80 -6.87 14.10
N PRO A 11 6.63 -7.84 15.01
CA PRO A 11 6.27 -9.20 14.64
C PRO A 11 4.85 -9.20 14.03
N GLY A 12 4.72 -9.76 12.84
CA GLY A 12 3.44 -9.90 12.14
C GLY A 12 3.24 -11.33 11.65
N GLN A 13 1.99 -11.76 11.51
CA GLN A 13 1.68 -13.08 10.96
C GLN A 13 2.16 -13.22 9.50
N LEU A 14 2.13 -12.11 8.76
CA LEU A 14 2.70 -12.00 7.43
C LEU A 14 4.16 -11.53 7.56
N ASN A 15 5.08 -12.46 7.82
CA ASN A 15 6.51 -12.20 7.85
C ASN A 15 7.02 -11.84 6.45
N ALA A 16 6.92 -10.56 6.09
CA ALA A 16 7.43 -9.97 4.86
C ALA A 16 8.77 -9.28 5.14
N ASP A 17 9.81 -10.09 5.26
CA ASP A 17 11.19 -9.64 5.16
C ASP A 17 11.43 -8.91 3.82
N LEU A 18 12.41 -8.00 3.77
CA LEU A 18 12.72 -7.25 2.54
C LEU A 18 12.98 -8.16 1.35
N ARG A 19 13.54 -9.35 1.58
CA ARG A 19 13.77 -10.34 0.52
C ARG A 19 12.45 -10.90 -0.01
N LYS A 20 11.50 -11.31 0.84
CA LYS A 20 10.16 -11.72 0.37
C LYS A 20 9.40 -10.60 -0.33
N LEU A 21 9.47 -9.37 0.17
CA LEU A 21 8.84 -8.24 -0.51
C LEU A 21 9.45 -8.04 -1.91
N ALA A 22 10.78 -8.13 -2.04
CA ALA A 22 11.44 -8.05 -3.34
C ALA A 22 11.04 -9.20 -4.26
N VAL A 23 10.95 -10.43 -3.76
CA VAL A 23 10.54 -11.61 -4.55
C VAL A 23 9.10 -11.51 -5.03
N ASN A 24 8.19 -11.02 -4.19
CA ASN A 24 6.78 -10.92 -4.51
C ASN A 24 6.45 -9.74 -5.42
N MET A 25 7.16 -8.61 -5.26
CA MET A 25 6.83 -7.36 -5.95
C MET A 25 7.71 -7.06 -7.17
N VAL A 26 8.80 -7.81 -7.39
CA VAL A 26 9.71 -7.60 -8.53
C VAL A 26 9.69 -8.82 -9.45
N PRO A 27 8.75 -8.90 -10.41
CA PRO A 27 8.68 -10.02 -11.36
C PRO A 27 9.84 -9.99 -12.36
N PHE A 28 10.40 -8.81 -12.65
CA PHE A 28 11.55 -8.62 -13.53
C PHE A 28 12.56 -7.66 -12.90
N PRO A 29 13.87 -7.93 -12.95
CA PRO A 29 14.88 -7.09 -12.29
C PRO A 29 14.87 -5.61 -12.68
N ARG A 30 14.42 -5.29 -13.91
CA ARG A 30 14.32 -3.92 -14.42
C ARG A 30 13.02 -3.20 -14.04
N LEU A 31 12.01 -3.94 -13.58
CA LEU A 31 10.70 -3.42 -13.17
C LEU A 31 10.56 -3.48 -11.64
N HIS A 32 11.41 -2.72 -10.95
CA HIS A 32 11.45 -2.65 -9.48
C HIS A 32 10.96 -1.29 -8.93
N PHE A 33 10.27 -0.50 -9.75
CA PHE A 33 9.67 0.77 -9.34
C PHE A 33 8.30 0.53 -8.73
N PHE A 34 8.10 0.97 -7.50
CA PHE A 34 6.85 0.81 -6.78
C PHE A 34 6.06 2.12 -6.76
N MET A 35 4.73 2.00 -6.78
CA MET A 35 3.80 3.09 -6.50
C MET A 35 3.28 2.93 -5.07
N PRO A 36 3.82 3.67 -4.08
CA PRO A 36 3.30 3.63 -2.73
C PRO A 36 1.99 4.42 -2.64
N GLY A 37 1.01 3.85 -1.95
CA GLY A 37 -0.23 4.52 -1.56
C GLY A 37 -0.48 4.36 -0.07
N PHE A 38 -1.30 5.24 0.50
CA PHE A 38 -1.71 5.14 1.91
C PHE A 38 -3.19 5.41 2.06
N ALA A 39 -3.92 4.46 2.64
CA ALA A 39 -5.29 4.62 3.05
C ALA A 39 -5.40 4.36 4.56
N PRO A 40 -6.13 5.18 5.32
CA PRO A 40 -6.96 6.31 4.88
C PRO A 40 -6.21 7.66 4.91
N LEU A 41 -6.31 8.45 3.84
CA LEU A 41 -5.93 9.87 3.86
C LEU A 41 -7.07 10.69 4.47
N THR A 42 -6.91 11.05 5.74
CA THR A 42 -7.90 11.85 6.47
C THR A 42 -7.22 13.06 7.10
N SER A 43 -7.90 14.20 7.07
CA SER A 43 -7.47 15.37 7.82
C SER A 43 -7.60 15.09 9.33
N ARG A 44 -6.69 15.66 10.13
CA ARG A 44 -6.65 15.45 11.60
C ARG A 44 -8.00 15.74 12.29
N GLY A 45 -8.77 16.71 11.79
CA GLY A 45 -10.09 17.04 12.33
C GLY A 45 -11.22 16.09 11.91
N SER A 46 -11.02 15.30 10.85
CA SER A 46 -12.03 14.39 10.30
C SER A 46 -11.92 12.95 10.81
N GLN A 47 -10.84 12.61 11.53
CA GLN A 47 -10.56 11.24 11.95
C GLN A 47 -11.61 10.67 12.92
N GLN A 48 -12.13 11.48 13.84
CA GLN A 48 -13.11 11.02 14.84
C GLN A 48 -14.51 10.78 14.26
N TYR A 49 -14.82 11.34 13.09
CA TYR A 49 -16.15 11.28 12.48
C TYR A 49 -16.29 10.19 11.41
N ARG A 50 -15.20 9.47 11.08
CA ARG A 50 -15.20 8.47 10.00
C ARG A 50 -15.00 7.08 10.58
N SER A 51 -16.05 6.26 10.58
CA SER A 51 -15.92 4.83 10.86
C SER A 51 -15.27 4.15 9.65
N LEU A 52 -14.07 3.62 9.86
CA LEU A 52 -13.30 2.97 8.80
C LEU A 52 -13.43 1.47 8.96
N THR A 53 -13.97 0.83 7.94
CA THR A 53 -14.08 -0.64 7.87
C THR A 53 -13.02 -1.19 6.93
N VAL A 54 -12.55 -2.42 7.19
CA VAL A 54 -11.60 -3.14 6.32
C VAL A 54 -12.03 -3.13 4.85
N PRO A 55 -13.30 -3.43 4.48
CA PRO A 55 -13.74 -3.38 3.07
C PRO A 55 -13.70 -1.98 2.45
N GLN A 56 -13.89 -0.91 3.24
CA GLN A 56 -13.76 0.45 2.72
C GLN A 56 -12.29 0.82 2.46
N LEU A 57 -11.39 0.39 3.35
CA LEU A 57 -9.95 0.61 3.18
C LEU A 57 -9.42 -0.16 1.96
N THR A 58 -9.88 -1.39 1.72
CA THR A 58 -9.47 -2.15 0.53
C THR A 58 -9.97 -1.53 -0.76
N GLN A 59 -11.18 -0.99 -0.80
CA GLN A 59 -11.70 -0.29 -1.97
C GLN A 59 -10.88 0.95 -2.29
N GLN A 60 -10.45 1.70 -1.26
CA GLN A 60 -9.61 2.88 -1.42
C GLN A 60 -8.24 2.54 -2.02
N MET A 61 -7.74 1.31 -1.92
CA MET A 61 -6.41 0.94 -2.43
C MET A 61 -6.22 1.17 -3.93
N PHE A 62 -7.31 1.18 -4.71
CA PHE A 62 -7.28 1.40 -6.16
C PHE A 62 -7.65 2.83 -6.56
N ASP A 63 -7.90 3.71 -5.59
CA ASP A 63 -8.19 5.11 -5.85
C ASP A 63 -6.91 5.87 -6.23
N ALA A 64 -6.98 6.72 -7.25
CA ALA A 64 -5.85 7.53 -7.69
C ALA A 64 -5.48 8.58 -6.64
N GLU A 65 -6.43 9.04 -5.82
CA GLU A 65 -6.20 10.09 -4.81
C GLU A 65 -5.30 9.65 -3.66
N ILE A 66 -5.23 8.35 -3.37
CA ILE A 66 -4.41 7.81 -2.28
C ILE A 66 -2.98 7.48 -2.70
N MET A 67 -2.68 7.56 -3.99
CA MET A 67 -1.36 7.26 -4.54
C MET A 67 -0.41 8.42 -4.26
N MET A 68 0.80 8.10 -3.76
CA MET A 68 1.86 9.10 -3.55
C MET A 68 2.63 9.41 -4.83
N ALA A 69 2.38 8.67 -5.91
CA ALA A 69 2.84 8.98 -7.26
C ALA A 69 1.67 9.56 -8.04
N ALA A 70 1.91 10.64 -8.81
CA ALA A 70 0.92 11.27 -9.67
C ALA A 70 0.65 10.42 -10.94
N CYS A 71 0.18 9.20 -10.74
CA CYS A 71 -0.13 8.22 -11.76
C CYS A 71 -1.45 7.55 -11.40
N ASP A 72 -2.35 7.40 -12.38
CA ASP A 72 -3.62 6.73 -12.19
C ASP A 72 -3.47 5.21 -12.36
N PRO A 73 -3.76 4.39 -11.33
CA PRO A 73 -3.67 2.94 -11.42
C PRO A 73 -4.64 2.33 -12.46
N CYS A 74 -5.72 3.04 -12.83
CA CYS A 74 -6.70 2.56 -13.81
C CYS A 74 -6.17 2.59 -15.25
N HIS A 75 -5.18 3.44 -15.54
CA HIS A 75 -4.59 3.56 -16.87
C HIS A 75 -3.53 2.48 -17.18
N GLY A 76 -3.27 1.56 -16.23
CA GLY A 76 -2.29 0.49 -16.37
C GLY A 76 -2.81 -0.88 -15.93
N ARG A 77 -1.91 -1.83 -15.76
CA ARG A 77 -2.19 -3.14 -15.16
C ARG A 77 -1.26 -3.37 -13.99
N SER A 78 -1.83 -3.74 -12.85
CA SER A 78 -1.06 -4.13 -11.68
C SER A 78 -0.41 -5.50 -11.91
N LEU A 79 0.93 -5.55 -11.92
CA LEU A 79 1.67 -6.82 -12.02
C LEU A 79 1.68 -7.54 -10.66
N THR A 80 1.93 -6.79 -9.60
CA THR A 80 2.05 -7.29 -8.23
C THR A 80 1.52 -6.21 -7.29
N VAL A 81 0.76 -6.61 -6.27
CA VAL A 81 0.20 -5.70 -5.27
C VAL A 81 0.40 -6.31 -3.90
N GLU A 82 0.98 -5.54 -2.98
CA GLU A 82 1.10 -5.90 -1.58
C GLU A 82 0.42 -4.84 -0.72
N THR A 83 -0.36 -5.30 0.26
CA THR A 83 -1.14 -4.44 1.16
C THR A 83 -0.79 -4.78 2.60
N ARG A 84 -0.66 -3.75 3.43
CA ARG A 84 -0.38 -3.88 4.86
C ARG A 84 -1.46 -3.14 5.63
N PHE A 85 -2.13 -3.87 6.53
CA PHE A 85 -3.07 -3.33 7.51
C PHE A 85 -2.37 -3.06 8.84
#